data_AF-A0AAW1Y611-F1
#
_entry.id   AF-A0AAW1Y611-F1
#
_cell.length_a   1.000
_cell.length_b   1.000
_cell.length_c   1.000
_cell.angle_alpha   90.00
_cell.angle_beta   90.00
_cell.angle_gamma   90.00
#
_symmetry.space_group_name_H-M   'P 1'
#
loop_
_entity.id
_entity.type
_entity.pdbx_description
1 polymer ?
#
loop_
_entity_poly.entity_id
_entity_poly.type
_entity_poly.pdbx_seq_one_letter_code
_entity_poly.pdbx_strand_id
1 'polypeptide(L)'
;MMLGVCLRRLAGGSIESDLELRPIAEEVLSECDGLPIAISTLGGALREKKKPVWKDALRRLQKPFPGDSLGMERNVYKTIKLSYDYLESDVKSCFLLCCLFPESSNILLHDLVIYGLGLGLFQGIDSMEGGRDRVESIG
;
A
#
# COMPACT_ATOMS: atom_id res chain seq x y z
N MET A 1 -19.69 -16.01 2.18
CA MET A 1 -19.71 -14.98 3.24
C MET A 1 -18.36 -14.28 3.47
N MET A 2 -17.20 -14.83 3.09
CA MET A 2 -15.89 -14.16 3.26
C MET A 2 -15.63 -12.98 2.31
N LEU A 3 -16.19 -12.99 1.09
CA LEU A 3 -15.91 -11.99 0.06
C LEU A 3 -16.33 -10.56 0.46
N GLY A 4 -17.51 -10.40 1.08
CA GLY A 4 -18.01 -9.10 1.51
C GLY A 4 -17.20 -8.46 2.64
N VAL A 5 -16.64 -9.27 3.54
CA VAL A 5 -15.72 -8.78 4.59
C VAL A 5 -14.40 -8.32 3.97
N CYS A 6 -13.87 -9.08 3.00
CA CYS A 6 -12.63 -8.72 2.31
C CYS A 6 -12.80 -7.46 1.44
N LEU A 7 -13.92 -7.34 0.72
CA LEU A 7 -14.27 -6.13 -0.04
C LEU A 7 -14.36 -4.91 0.86
N ARG A 8 -15.08 -4.98 1.98
CA ARG A 8 -15.12 -3.86 2.94
C ARG A 8 -13.72 -3.48 3.45
N ARG A 9 -12.86 -4.47 3.70
CA ARG A 9 -11.47 -4.25 4.13
C ARG A 9 -10.59 -3.62 3.05
N LEU A 10 -10.81 -3.99 1.79
CA LEU A 10 -9.99 -3.53 0.66
C LEU A 10 -10.46 -2.17 0.13
N ALA A 11 -11.74 -1.87 0.29
CA ALA A 11 -12.41 -0.91 -0.58
C ALA A 11 -13.20 0.16 0.22
N GLY A 12 -13.37 -0.07 1.53
CA GLY A 12 -14.24 0.73 2.39
C GLY A 12 -15.73 0.44 2.16
N GLY A 13 -16.61 1.07 2.95
CA GLY A 13 -18.06 0.87 2.84
C GLY A 13 -18.68 1.35 1.51
N SER A 14 -18.00 2.25 0.79
CA SER A 14 -18.52 2.89 -0.43
C SER A 14 -18.54 1.99 -1.67
N ILE A 15 -17.76 0.91 -1.69
CA ILE A 15 -17.65 0.02 -2.86
C ILE A 15 -18.75 -1.04 -2.86
N GLU A 16 -19.38 -1.29 -1.72
CA GLU A 16 -20.55 -2.18 -1.62
C GLU A 16 -21.77 -1.62 -2.39
N SER A 17 -21.82 -0.29 -2.59
CA SER A 17 -22.85 0.41 -3.37
C SER A 17 -22.49 0.70 -4.83
N ASP A 18 -21.21 0.59 -5.23
CA ASP A 18 -20.78 0.82 -6.61
C ASP A 18 -20.81 -0.50 -7.39
N LEU A 19 -21.97 -0.78 -8.01
CA LEU A 19 -22.21 -2.00 -8.80
C LEU A 19 -21.22 -2.19 -9.95
N GLU A 20 -20.63 -1.10 -10.44
CA GLU A 20 -19.70 -1.10 -11.57
C GLU A 20 -18.25 -1.33 -11.14
N LEU A 21 -17.92 -1.02 -9.89
CA LEU A 21 -16.59 -1.24 -9.31
C LEU A 21 -16.46 -2.60 -8.63
N ARG A 22 -17.55 -3.10 -8.07
CA ARG A 22 -17.61 -4.41 -7.40
C ARG A 22 -16.99 -5.55 -8.21
N PRO A 23 -17.33 -5.81 -9.49
CA PRO A 23 -16.73 -6.92 -10.23
C PRO A 23 -15.20 -6.79 -10.35
N ILE A 24 -14.70 -5.57 -10.56
CA ILE A 24 -13.25 -5.31 -10.63
C ILE A 24 -12.57 -5.56 -9.28
N ALA A 25 -13.21 -5.15 -8.19
CA ALA A 25 -12.70 -5.38 -6.84
C ALA A 25 -12.68 -6.87 -6.47
N GLU A 26 -13.67 -7.65 -6.92
CA GLU A 26 -13.70 -9.10 -6.77
C GLU A 26 -12.57 -9.78 -7.55
N GLU A 27 -12.27 -9.33 -8.77
CA GLU A 27 -11.11 -9.81 -9.54
C GLU A 27 -9.78 -9.46 -8.85
N VAL A 28 -9.62 -8.22 -8.36
CA VAL A 28 -8.42 -7.81 -7.60
C VAL A 28 -8.23 -8.67 -6.34
N LEU A 29 -9.31 -9.01 -5.65
CA LEU A 29 -9.27 -9.92 -4.50
C LEU A 29 -8.82 -11.33 -4.88
N SER A 30 -9.21 -11.81 -6.06
CA SER A 30 -8.78 -13.13 -6.55
C SER A 30 -7.26 -13.18 -6.77
N GLU A 31 -6.66 -12.09 -7.26
CA GLU A 31 -5.20 -11.98 -7.43
C GLU A 31 -4.43 -11.95 -6.08
N CYS A 32 -5.13 -11.73 -4.96
CA CYS A 32 -4.52 -11.74 -3.63
C CYS A 32 -4.40 -13.16 -3.04
N ASP A 33 -4.97 -14.19 -3.67
CA ASP A 33 -4.99 -15.59 -3.19
C ASP A 33 -5.46 -15.77 -1.73
N GLY A 34 -6.30 -14.86 -1.22
CA GLY A 34 -6.77 -14.88 0.16
C GLY A 34 -5.72 -14.52 1.22
N LEU A 35 -4.54 -14.03 0.81
CA LEU A 35 -3.47 -13.65 1.73
C LEU A 35 -3.84 -12.34 2.46
N PRO A 36 -3.94 -12.34 3.81
CA PRO A 36 -4.38 -11.16 4.55
C PRO A 36 -3.50 -9.93 4.33
N ILE A 37 -2.18 -10.13 4.23
CA ILE A 37 -1.23 -9.04 3.95
C ILE A 37 -1.48 -8.44 2.58
N ALA A 38 -1.73 -9.26 1.55
CA ALA A 38 -2.00 -8.76 0.21
C ALA A 38 -3.31 -7.94 0.18
N ILE A 39 -4.37 -8.48 0.78
CA ILE A 39 -5.67 -7.81 0.88
C ILE A 39 -5.54 -6.47 1.61
N SER A 40 -4.83 -6.42 2.74
CA SER A 40 -4.66 -5.20 3.53
C SER A 40 -3.84 -4.15 2.78
N THR A 41 -2.77 -4.58 2.10
CA THR A 41 -1.86 -3.72 1.36
C THR A 41 -2.54 -3.08 0.13
N LEU A 42 -3.22 -3.87 -0.71
CA LEU A 42 -4.02 -3.29 -1.80
C LEU A 42 -5.19 -2.48 -1.29
N GLY A 43 -5.73 -2.88 -0.14
CA GLY A 43 -6.82 -2.16 0.50
C GLY A 43 -6.47 -0.72 0.80
N GLY A 44 -5.35 -0.49 1.47
CA GLY A 44 -4.84 0.86 1.72
C GLY A 44 -4.56 1.63 0.43
N ALA A 45 -3.95 0.98 -0.57
CA ALA A 45 -3.54 1.63 -1.81
C ALA A 45 -4.70 2.04 -2.72
N LEU A 46 -5.76 1.22 -2.79
CA LEU A 46 -6.89 1.40 -3.71
C LEU A 46 -8.12 2.03 -3.04
N ARG A 47 -8.12 2.17 -1.71
CA ARG A 47 -9.17 2.85 -0.97
C ARG A 47 -9.43 4.23 -1.56
N GLU A 48 -10.72 4.52 -1.79
CA GLU A 48 -11.21 5.80 -2.32
C GLU A 48 -10.67 6.17 -3.72
N LYS A 49 -9.99 5.26 -4.42
CA LYS A 49 -9.57 5.47 -5.82
C LYS A 49 -10.73 5.22 -6.78
N LYS A 50 -10.73 5.96 -7.90
CA LYS A 50 -11.76 5.86 -8.95
C LYS A 50 -11.59 4.58 -9.79
N LYS A 51 -12.68 4.10 -10.39
CA LYS A 51 -12.73 2.91 -11.29
C LYS A 51 -11.57 2.77 -12.29
N PRO A 52 -11.09 3.83 -12.98
CA PRO A 52 -9.95 3.69 -13.89
C PRO A 52 -8.65 3.23 -13.21
N VAL A 53 -8.41 3.65 -11.96
CA VAL A 53 -7.25 3.24 -11.16
C VAL A 53 -7.34 1.76 -10.80
N TRP A 54 -8.54 1.29 -10.43
CA TRP A 54 -8.78 -0.13 -10.15
C TRP A 54 -8.56 -1.02 -11.38
N LYS A 55 -9.00 -0.58 -12.56
CA LYS A 55 -8.73 -1.29 -13.82
C LYS A 55 -7.23 -1.36 -14.12
N ASP A 56 -6.51 -0.27 -13.88
CA ASP A 56 -5.06 -0.24 -14.05
C ASP A 56 -4.36 -1.20 -13.07
N ALA A 57 -4.75 -1.17 -11.79
CA ALA A 57 -4.25 -2.05 -10.75
C ALA A 57 -4.43 -3.52 -11.13
N LEU A 58 -5.65 -3.93 -11.50
CA LEU A 58 -5.96 -5.29 -11.94
C LEU A 58 -5.08 -5.72 -13.11
N ARG A 59 -4.98 -4.88 -14.16
CA ARG A 59 -4.13 -5.15 -15.32
C ARG A 59 -2.66 -5.33 -14.93
N ARG A 60 -2.17 -4.62 -13.93
CA ARG A 60 -0.78 -4.73 -13.44
C ARG A 60 -0.56 -5.99 -12.60
N LEU A 61 -1.55 -6.42 -11.82
CA LEU A 61 -1.52 -7.69 -11.07
C LEU A 61 -1.49 -8.90 -12.02
N GLN A 62 -2.32 -8.86 -13.07
CA GLN A 62 -2.41 -9.92 -14.08
C GLN A 62 -1.18 -10.00 -15.01
N LYS A 63 -0.32 -8.98 -15.05
CA LYS A 63 0.89 -9.02 -15.87
C LYS A 63 1.83 -10.15 -15.41
N PRO A 64 2.47 -10.86 -16.35
CA PRO A 64 3.51 -11.82 -16.03
C PRO A 64 4.64 -11.12 -15.27
N PHE A 65 5.10 -11.73 -14.17
CA PHE A 65 6.24 -11.22 -13.42
C PHE A 65 7.52 -11.89 -13.93
N PRO A 66 8.57 -11.13 -14.30
CA PRO A 66 9.83 -11.73 -14.70
C PRO A 66 10.51 -12.38 -13.48
N GLY A 67 10.61 -13.72 -13.49
CA GLY A 67 11.15 -14.52 -12.39
C GLY A 67 10.21 -15.69 -12.05
N ASP A 68 10.51 -16.86 -12.61
CA ASP A 68 9.63 -18.04 -12.57
C ASP A 68 9.68 -18.85 -11.26
N SER A 69 10.45 -18.42 -10.26
CA SER A 69 10.75 -19.25 -9.08
C SER A 69 9.98 -18.90 -7.79
N LEU A 70 9.16 -17.84 -7.76
CA LEU A 70 8.67 -17.28 -6.47
C LEU A 70 7.32 -17.80 -5.95
N GLY A 71 6.60 -18.67 -6.67
CA GLY A 71 5.35 -19.29 -6.15
C GLY A 71 4.40 -18.30 -5.45
N MET A 72 4.02 -18.56 -4.20
CA MET A 72 3.16 -17.69 -3.37
C MET A 72 3.80 -16.32 -3.04
N GLU A 73 5.13 -16.24 -2.94
CA GLU A 73 5.85 -14.98 -2.70
C GLU A 73 5.67 -14.00 -3.87
N ARG A 74 5.41 -14.52 -5.08
CA ARG A 74 5.10 -13.69 -6.27
C ARG A 74 3.89 -12.78 -6.02
N ASN A 75 2.82 -13.31 -5.45
CA ASN A 75 1.55 -12.58 -5.31
C ASN A 75 1.62 -11.55 -4.17
N VAL A 76 2.32 -11.90 -3.09
CA VAL A 76 2.67 -10.95 -2.02
C VAL A 76 3.54 -9.83 -2.58
N TYR A 77 4.60 -10.16 -3.32
CA TYR A 77 5.50 -9.17 -3.89
C TYR A 77 4.79 -8.23 -4.88
N LYS A 78 4.01 -8.77 -5.82
CA LYS A 78 3.22 -7.97 -6.78
C LYS A 78 2.32 -6.97 -6.07
N THR A 79 1.64 -7.44 -5.03
CA THR A 79 0.75 -6.62 -4.21
C THR A 79 1.52 -5.51 -3.48
N ILE A 80 2.60 -5.85 -2.78
CA ILE A 80 3.43 -4.88 -2.06
C ILE A 80 4.01 -3.85 -3.02
N LYS A 81 4.54 -4.30 -4.16
CA LYS A 81 5.04 -3.41 -5.22
C LYS A 81 3.97 -2.47 -5.73
N LEU A 82 2.77 -3.00 -6.01
CA LEU A 82 1.67 -2.19 -6.53
C LEU A 82 1.22 -1.15 -5.51
N SER A 83 1.10 -1.52 -4.23
CA SER A 83 0.81 -0.58 -3.16
C SER A 83 1.87 0.49 -3.02
N TYR A 84 3.15 0.10 -3.03
CA TYR A 84 4.27 1.03 -3.00
C TYR A 84 4.23 2.01 -4.17
N ASP A 85 3.87 1.55 -5.37
CA ASP A 85 3.79 2.40 -6.55
C ASP A 85 2.70 3.48 -6.44
N TYR A 86 1.64 3.24 -5.67
CA TYR A 86 0.56 4.20 -5.41
C TYR A 86 0.80 5.17 -4.24
N LEU A 87 1.87 4.98 -3.46
CA LEU A 87 2.23 5.91 -2.39
C LEU A 87 2.67 7.28 -2.95
N GLU A 88 2.52 8.33 -2.14
CA GLU A 88 3.10 9.65 -2.42
C GLU A 88 4.63 9.62 -2.26
N SER A 89 5.35 10.56 -2.88
CA SER A 89 6.82 10.52 -3.00
C SER A 89 7.55 10.49 -1.65
N ASP A 90 7.10 11.30 -0.71
CA ASP A 90 7.61 11.38 0.65
C ASP A 90 7.22 10.16 1.48
N VAL A 91 6.02 9.60 1.29
CA VAL A 91 5.60 8.34 1.91
C VAL A 91 6.45 7.16 1.41
N LYS A 92 6.75 7.10 0.10
CA LYS A 92 7.67 6.12 -0.46
C LYS A 92 9.05 6.21 0.19
N SER A 93 9.54 7.44 0.35
CA SER A 93 10.85 7.70 0.93
C SER A 93 10.90 7.29 2.41
N CYS A 94 9.84 7.59 3.17
CA CYS A 94 9.69 7.15 4.55
C CYS A 94 9.59 5.61 4.65
N PHE A 95 8.85 4.96 3.75
CA PHE A 95 8.78 3.50 3.69
C PHE A 95 10.16 2.86 3.45
N LEU A 96 10.95 3.40 2.53
CA LEU A 96 12.31 2.93 2.27
C LEU A 96 13.26 3.20 3.45
N LEU A 97 13.06 4.30 4.17
CA LEU A 97 13.82 4.60 5.39
C LEU A 97 13.63 3.51 6.45
N CYS A 98 12.40 2.97 6.59
CA CYS A 98 12.13 1.86 7.50
C CYS A 98 12.97 0.61 7.18
N CYS A 99 13.39 0.41 5.93
CA CYS A 99 14.24 -0.72 5.54
C CYS A 99 15.69 -0.62 6.03
N LEU A 100 16.12 0.53 6.57
CA LEU A 100 17.45 0.68 7.18
C LEU A 100 17.53 0.09 8.58
N PHE A 101 16.39 -0.21 9.20
CA PHE A 101 16.32 -0.76 10.54
C PHE A 101 16.31 -2.29 10.51
N PRO A 102 16.81 -2.96 11.58
CA PRO A 102 16.77 -4.41 11.68
C PRO A 102 15.35 -4.96 11.55
N GLU A 103 15.23 -6.16 10.98
CA GLU A 103 13.95 -6.86 10.86
C GLU A 103 13.26 -6.98 12.23
N SER A 104 11.95 -6.71 12.27
CA SER A 104 11.12 -6.77 13.48
C SER A 104 11.52 -5.84 14.63
N SER A 105 12.32 -4.80 14.36
CA SER A 105 12.62 -3.77 15.35
C SER A 105 11.46 -2.77 15.49
N ASN A 106 11.24 -2.28 16.71
CA ASN A 106 10.32 -1.17 16.95
C ASN A 106 11.01 0.14 16.54
N ILE A 107 10.59 0.69 15.42
CA ILE A 107 11.10 1.98 14.94
C ILE A 107 10.38 3.09 15.69
N LEU A 108 11.13 3.95 16.38
CA LEU A 108 10.55 5.08 17.08
C LEU A 108 10.18 6.17 16.07
N LEU A 109 9.01 6.77 16.25
CA LEU A 109 8.56 7.90 15.41
C LEU A 109 9.60 9.04 15.41
N HIS A 110 10.21 9.30 16.56
CA HIS A 110 11.27 10.28 16.71
C HIS A 110 12.47 10.01 15.77
N ASP A 111 12.85 8.74 15.60
CA ASP A 111 13.97 8.37 14.73
C ASP A 111 13.61 8.61 13.26
N LEU A 112 12.38 8.25 12.84
CA LEU A 112 11.89 8.53 11.49
C LEU A 112 11.88 10.03 11.18
N VAL A 113 11.48 10.88 12.14
CA VAL A 113 11.50 12.33 11.97
C VAL A 113 12.93 12.85 11.82
N ILE A 114 13.86 12.42 12.70
CA ILE A 114 15.26 12.86 12.65
C ILE A 114 15.92 12.46 11.32
N TYR A 115 15.83 11.18 10.96
CA TYR A 115 16.45 10.70 9.73
C TYR A 115 15.76 11.29 8.49
N GLY A 116 14.42 11.41 8.50
CA GLY A 116 13.67 11.98 7.40
C GLY A 116 14.01 13.44 7.13
N LEU A 117 14.14 14.27 8.17
CA LEU A 117 14.59 15.66 8.04
C LEU A 117 16.06 15.74 7.63
N GLY A 118 16.93 14.97 8.27
CA GLY A 118 18.37 14.98 7.97
C GLY A 118 18.71 14.54 6.54
N LEU A 119 17.89 13.66 5.96
CA LEU A 119 17.99 13.21 4.57
C LEU A 119 17.19 14.07 3.58
N GLY A 120 16.43 15.07 4.06
CA GLY A 120 15.61 15.94 3.23
C GLY A 120 14.44 15.21 2.53
N LEU A 121 13.86 14.18 3.16
CA LEU A 121 12.79 13.36 2.58
C LEU A 121 11.44 14.08 2.55
N PHE A 122 11.24 15.07 3.43
CA PHE A 122 10.00 15.82 3.57
C PHE A 122 10.12 17.19 2.88
N GLN A 123 9.53 17.31 1.70
CA GLN A 123 9.59 18.52 0.88
C GLN A 123 8.96 19.71 1.62
N GLY A 124 9.73 20.79 1.79
CA GLY A 124 9.25 22.02 2.43
C GLY A 124 9.05 21.93 3.95
N ILE A 125 9.59 20.89 4.60
CA ILE A 125 9.54 20.71 6.05
C ILE A 125 10.96 20.72 6.60
N ASP A 126 11.26 21.69 7.46
CA ASP A 126 12.58 21.90 8.06
C ASP A 126 12.56 21.92 9.61
N SER A 127 11.37 21.77 10.22
CA SER A 127 11.19 21.76 11.66
C SER A 127 10.85 20.37 12.19
N MET A 128 11.25 20.09 13.44
CA MET A 128 10.92 18.83 14.12
C MET A 128 9.40 18.64 14.33
N GLU A 129 8.68 19.72 14.58
CA GLU A 129 7.21 19.72 14.73
C GLU A 129 6.54 19.36 13.39
N GLY A 130 6.90 20.05 12.31
CA GLY A 130 6.36 19.74 10.98
C GLY A 130 6.74 18.34 10.50
N GLY A 131 7.95 17.87 10.82
CA GLY A 131 8.38 16.50 10.53
C GLY A 131 7.55 15.47 11.28
N ARG A 132 7.27 15.71 12.57
CA ARG A 132 6.37 14.87 13.37
C ARG A 132 4.97 14.83 12.77
N ASP A 133 4.37 15.98 12.52
CA ASP A 133 3.01 16.08 11.96
C ASP A 133 2.92 15.34 10.62
N ARG A 134 3.96 15.44 9.78
CA ARG A 134 4.00 14.71 8.50
C ARG A 134 4.10 13.22 8.71
N VAL A 135 5.01 12.72 9.55
CA VAL A 135 5.15 11.28 9.83
C VAL A 135 3.87 10.71 10.45
N GLU A 136 3.22 11.46 11.34
CA GLU A 136 1.94 11.06 11.94
C GLU A 136 0.78 11.10 10.93
N SER A 137 0.82 11.98 9.93
CA SER A 137 -0.20 12.02 8.86
C SER A 137 -0.14 10.86 7.87
N ILE A 138 1.00 10.16 7.79
CA ILE A 138 1.25 9.09 6.80
C ILE A 138 1.23 7.68 7.39
N GLY A 139 1.20 7.55 8.73
CA GLY A 139 1.10 6.28 9.47
C GLY A 139 -0.34 5.90 9.79
#